data_AF-A0AAD4C0A0-F1
#
_entry.id   AF-A0AAD4C0A0-F1
#
_cell.length_a   1.000
_cell.length_b   1.000
_cell.length_c   1.000
_cell.angle_alpha   90.00
_cell.angle_beta   90.00
_cell.angle_gamma   90.00
#
_symmetry.space_group_name_H-M   'P 1'
#
loop_
_entity.id
_entity.type
_entity.pdbx_description
1 polymer ?
#
loop_
_entity_poly.entity_id
_entity_poly.type
_entity_poly.pdbx_seq_one_letter_code
_entity_poly.pdbx_strand_id
1 'polypeptide(L)'
;MLDRITALLYPTPQEYLNGMWKFVKTLPPDAPPKHVRVHVYLGWTHGCDETEFVMRHSALVGDFPLDRAGRLSLARVKAKWALRGCAPIDPCRRAKFDTVHPEYISPLAIRVLTETEGVLKLFEPTPSEGTIATRNLRLQLVTAYDNFLSALHEATLGWLADTIGLLTTAVLLTMVVLGVPAALGWYFLGTQRWLAYIVVAASR
;
A
#
# COMPACT_ATOMS: atom_id res chain seq x y z
N MET A 1 -8.41 -6.24 -29.89
CA MET A 1 -7.66 -7.22 -29.06
C MET A 1 -6.56 -6.54 -28.24
N LEU A 2 -5.75 -5.64 -28.83
CA LEU A 2 -4.70 -4.90 -28.10
C LEU A 2 -5.21 -4.14 -26.86
N ASP A 3 -6.33 -3.40 -26.95
CA ASP A 3 -6.86 -2.61 -25.82
C ASP A 3 -7.15 -3.41 -24.54
N ARG A 4 -7.44 -4.72 -24.66
CA ARG A 4 -7.65 -5.59 -23.49
C ARG A 4 -6.34 -5.94 -22.80
N ILE A 5 -5.28 -6.15 -23.58
CA ILE A 5 -3.95 -6.47 -23.05
C ILE A 5 -3.38 -5.23 -22.35
N THR A 6 -3.51 -4.05 -22.94
CA THR A 6 -3.03 -2.82 -22.30
C THR A 6 -3.78 -2.53 -21.00
N ALA A 7 -5.09 -2.78 -20.95
CA ALA A 7 -5.88 -2.62 -19.73
C ALA A 7 -5.46 -3.57 -18.60
N LEU A 8 -4.85 -4.71 -18.93
CA LEU A 8 -4.29 -5.64 -17.94
C LEU A 8 -2.96 -5.18 -17.37
N LEU A 9 -2.29 -4.17 -17.95
CA LEU A 9 -0.99 -3.69 -17.48
C LEU A 9 -1.10 -2.53 -16.47
N TYR A 10 -2.18 -1.75 -16.53
CA TYR A 10 -2.39 -0.61 -15.62
C TYR A 10 -3.20 -1.00 -14.38
N PRO A 11 -2.86 -0.48 -13.18
CA PRO A 11 -3.66 -0.70 -11.99
C PRO A 11 -5.11 -0.25 -12.19
N THR A 12 -6.03 -1.09 -11.74
CA THR A 12 -7.45 -0.77 -11.69
C THR A 12 -7.73 0.31 -10.66
N PRO A 13 -8.86 1.05 -10.78
CA PRO A 13 -9.30 1.96 -9.73
C PRO A 13 -9.36 1.30 -8.34
N GLN A 14 -9.78 0.03 -8.30
CA GLN A 14 -9.83 -0.79 -7.08
C GLN A 14 -8.43 -1.07 -6.50
N GLU A 15 -7.43 -1.34 -7.33
CA GLU A 15 -6.04 -1.49 -6.87
C GLU A 15 -5.48 -0.19 -6.30
N TYR A 16 -5.72 0.95 -6.96
CA TYR A 16 -5.31 2.25 -6.43
C TYR A 16 -5.93 2.52 -5.06
N LEU A 17 -7.21 2.16 -4.91
CA LEU A 17 -7.94 2.33 -3.68
C LEU A 17 -7.37 1.45 -2.56
N ASN A 18 -7.14 0.17 -2.84
CA ASN A 18 -6.49 -0.75 -1.91
C ASN A 18 -5.09 -0.27 -1.53
N GLY A 19 -4.33 0.26 -2.50
CA GLY A 19 -3.01 0.85 -2.26
C GLY A 19 -3.06 2.07 -1.33
N MET A 20 -4.04 2.96 -1.50
CA MET A 20 -4.22 4.12 -0.61
C MET A 20 -4.54 3.73 0.84
N TRP A 21 -5.22 2.60 1.05
CA TRP A 21 -5.51 2.10 2.39
C TRP A 21 -4.33 1.37 3.02
N LYS A 22 -3.58 0.60 2.24
CA LYS A 22 -2.36 -0.09 2.70
C LYS A 22 -1.24 0.89 3.04
N PHE A 23 -1.09 1.93 2.23
CA PHE A 23 -0.08 2.96 2.39
C PHE A 23 -0.80 4.27 2.64
N VAL A 24 -1.04 4.62 3.91
CA VAL A 24 -1.69 5.87 4.33
C VAL A 24 -0.86 7.05 3.82
N LYS A 25 -1.11 7.45 2.58
CA LYS A 25 -0.45 8.57 1.92
C LYS A 25 -1.38 9.75 2.04
N THR A 26 -1.21 10.51 3.11
CA THR A 26 -1.95 11.76 3.32
C THR A 26 -1.42 12.81 2.36
N LEU A 27 -2.31 13.35 1.52
CA LEU A 27 -2.00 14.59 0.81
C LEU A 27 -1.98 15.76 1.81
N PRO A 28 -1.25 16.84 1.51
CA PRO A 28 -1.33 18.07 2.29
C PRO A 28 -2.78 18.55 2.41
N PRO A 29 -3.18 19.28 3.46
CA PRO A 29 -4.56 19.76 3.61
C PRO A 29 -5.07 20.55 2.40
N ASP A 30 -4.20 21.34 1.78
CA ASP A 30 -4.54 22.19 0.64
C ASP A 30 -3.96 21.66 -0.67
N ALA A 31 -4.67 21.91 -1.77
CA ALA A 31 -4.15 21.67 -3.11
C ALA A 31 -3.05 22.69 -3.44
N PRO A 32 -2.00 22.29 -4.19
CA PRO A 32 -1.00 23.24 -4.67
C PRO A 32 -1.61 24.38 -5.51
N PRO A 33 -0.95 25.55 -5.61
CA PRO A 33 -1.43 26.63 -6.47
C PRO A 33 -1.68 26.15 -7.90
N LYS A 34 -2.76 26.64 -8.52
CA LYS A 34 -3.20 26.24 -9.87
C LYS A 34 -3.53 24.75 -10.01
N HIS A 35 -3.82 24.06 -8.91
CA HIS A 35 -4.35 22.71 -8.90
C HIS A 35 -5.75 22.70 -8.30
N VAL A 36 -6.48 21.63 -8.60
CA VAL A 36 -7.73 21.29 -7.93
C VAL A 36 -7.58 19.89 -7.32
N ARG A 37 -8.03 19.75 -6.07
CA ARG A 37 -8.12 18.44 -5.43
C ARG A 37 -9.35 17.71 -5.93
N VAL A 38 -9.15 16.47 -6.35
CA VAL A 38 -10.20 15.62 -6.91
C VAL A 38 -10.39 14.40 -6.05
N HIS A 39 -11.64 14.13 -5.69
CA HIS A 39 -12.08 12.90 -5.01
C HIS A 39 -12.94 12.09 -5.97
N VAL A 40 -12.50 10.89 -6.34
CA VAL A 40 -13.31 9.99 -7.20
C VAL A 40 -13.93 8.89 -6.35
N TYR A 41 -15.25 8.87 -6.33
CA TYR A 41 -16.05 7.88 -5.62
C TYR A 41 -16.40 6.73 -6.56
N LEU A 42 -15.84 5.55 -6.29
CA LEU A 42 -16.10 4.33 -7.06
C LEU A 42 -17.40 3.69 -6.56
N GLY A 43 -18.36 3.45 -7.45
CA GLY A 43 -19.65 2.83 -7.11
C GLY A 43 -20.71 3.79 -6.57
N TRP A 44 -20.45 5.11 -6.60
CA TRP A 44 -21.49 6.10 -6.33
C TRP A 44 -22.57 6.04 -7.41
N THR A 45 -23.83 6.09 -6.99
CA THR A 45 -25.00 6.12 -7.88
C THR A 45 -25.90 7.31 -7.54
N HIS A 46 -26.67 7.75 -8.54
CA HIS A 46 -27.55 8.90 -8.40
C HIS A 46 -28.58 8.68 -7.27
N GLY A 47 -28.68 9.64 -6.36
CA GLY A 47 -29.61 9.59 -5.23
C GLY A 47 -29.11 8.85 -3.99
N CYS A 48 -27.87 8.33 -4.00
CA CYS A 48 -27.23 7.85 -2.77
C CYS A 48 -26.95 9.04 -1.83
N ASP A 49 -27.31 8.90 -0.56
CA ASP A 49 -27.04 9.90 0.46
C ASP A 49 -25.53 10.01 0.73
N GLU A 50 -25.02 11.24 0.69
CA GLU A 50 -23.60 11.52 0.95
C GLU A 50 -23.21 11.05 2.35
N THR A 51 -24.09 11.11 3.35
CA THR A 51 -23.76 10.69 4.72
C THR A 51 -23.53 9.18 4.86
N GLU A 52 -24.21 8.34 4.07
CA GLU A 52 -24.05 6.88 4.13
C GLU A 52 -22.84 6.40 3.29
N PHE A 53 -22.51 7.15 2.23
CA PHE A 53 -21.43 6.80 1.29
C PHE A 53 -20.08 7.48 1.62
N VAL A 54 -20.09 8.76 2.03
CA VAL A 54 -18.90 9.59 2.32
C VAL A 54 -18.27 9.25 3.67
N MET A 55 -19.07 8.86 4.68
CA MET A 55 -18.57 8.55 6.03
C MET A 55 -17.87 7.19 6.14
N ARG A 56 -18.15 6.26 5.21
CA ARG A 56 -17.63 4.90 5.32
C ARG A 56 -16.32 4.70 4.57
N HIS A 57 -16.23 4.83 3.25
CA HIS A 57 -15.02 4.33 2.57
C HIS A 57 -14.75 4.95 1.19
N SER A 58 -13.45 5.18 0.91
CA SER A 58 -12.83 4.97 -0.41
C SER A 58 -13.09 5.98 -1.56
N ALA A 59 -12.64 7.23 -1.41
CA ALA A 59 -12.37 8.06 -2.59
C ALA A 59 -10.92 7.90 -3.06
N LEU A 60 -10.71 7.80 -4.37
CA LEU A 60 -9.39 8.04 -4.94
C LEU A 60 -9.10 9.53 -4.86
N VAL A 61 -8.00 9.91 -4.20
CA VAL A 61 -7.66 11.32 -3.97
C VAL A 61 -6.44 11.71 -4.77
N GLY A 62 -6.51 12.86 -5.43
CA GLY A 62 -5.36 13.42 -6.12
C GLY A 62 -5.51 14.88 -6.49
N ASP A 63 -4.38 15.60 -6.48
CA ASP A 63 -4.31 16.97 -6.98
C ASP A 63 -3.98 16.96 -8.47
N PHE A 64 -4.70 17.79 -9.24
CA PHE A 64 -4.55 17.89 -10.68
C PHE A 64 -4.31 19.33 -11.11
N PRO A 65 -3.29 19.60 -11.93
CA PRO A 65 -3.03 20.94 -12.43
C PRO A 65 -4.11 21.37 -13.42
N LEU A 66 -4.54 22.62 -13.29
CA LEU A 66 -5.41 23.30 -14.23
C LEU A 66 -4.62 23.72 -15.48
N ASP A 67 -5.31 23.82 -16.61
CA ASP A 67 -4.73 24.38 -17.82
C ASP A 67 -4.54 25.91 -17.71
N ARG A 68 -3.97 26.54 -18.76
CA ARG A 68 -3.76 28.00 -18.78
C ARG A 68 -5.05 28.80 -18.66
N ALA A 69 -6.19 28.24 -19.06
CA ALA A 69 -7.50 28.85 -18.94
C ALA A 69 -8.19 28.51 -17.60
N GLY A 70 -7.53 27.78 -16.70
CA GLY A 70 -8.08 27.36 -15.40
C GLY A 70 -9.01 26.15 -15.48
N ARG A 71 -9.03 25.41 -16.59
CA ARG A 71 -9.89 24.22 -16.79
C ARG A 71 -9.21 22.96 -16.27
N LEU A 72 -10.01 22.03 -15.75
CA LEU A 72 -9.55 20.69 -15.43
C LEU A 72 -9.81 19.75 -16.61
N SER A 73 -8.79 18.99 -17.02
CA SER A 73 -8.95 17.94 -18.04
C SER A 73 -9.37 16.62 -17.41
N LEU A 74 -10.56 16.15 -17.76
CA LEU A 74 -11.10 14.87 -17.31
C LEU A 74 -10.36 13.68 -17.93
N ALA A 75 -9.80 13.83 -19.13
CA ALA A 75 -8.91 12.82 -19.73
C ALA A 75 -7.72 12.48 -18.82
N ARG A 76 -7.12 13.48 -18.16
CA ARG A 76 -6.00 13.27 -17.22
C ARG A 76 -6.42 12.55 -15.95
N VAL A 77 -7.61 12.88 -15.44
CA VAL A 77 -8.20 12.20 -14.28
C VAL A 77 -8.45 10.73 -14.62
N LYS A 78 -9.09 10.46 -15.77
CA LYS A 78 -9.33 9.10 -16.27
C LYS A 78 -8.03 8.31 -16.42
N ALA A 79 -7.02 8.91 -17.05
CA ALA A 79 -5.74 8.26 -17.29
C ALA A 79 -5.01 7.90 -15.99
N LYS A 80 -5.02 8.78 -14.98
CA LYS A 80 -4.33 8.54 -13.70
C LYS A 80 -4.82 7.25 -13.02
N TRP A 81 -6.12 6.99 -13.08
CA TRP A 81 -6.75 5.89 -12.34
C TRP A 81 -7.38 4.82 -13.24
N ALA A 82 -7.03 4.80 -14.53
CA ALA A 82 -7.60 3.88 -15.52
C ALA A 82 -9.15 3.83 -15.52
N LEU A 83 -9.79 4.99 -15.38
CA LEU A 83 -11.24 5.13 -15.45
C LEU A 83 -11.69 5.13 -16.92
N ARG A 84 -12.84 4.52 -17.21
CA ARG A 84 -13.49 4.60 -18.53
C ARG A 84 -14.27 5.89 -18.68
N GLY A 85 -14.95 6.30 -17.61
CA GLY A 85 -15.70 7.54 -17.54
C GLY A 85 -15.45 8.25 -16.23
N CYS A 86 -15.69 9.55 -16.22
CA CYS A 86 -15.79 10.30 -14.98
C CYS A 86 -16.75 11.47 -15.18
N ALA A 87 -17.58 11.74 -14.20
CA ALA A 87 -18.48 12.87 -14.22
C ALA A 87 -18.44 13.59 -12.85
N PRO A 88 -18.56 14.92 -12.84
CA PRO A 88 -18.67 15.68 -11.59
C PRO A 88 -19.99 15.41 -10.87
N ILE A 89 -19.93 15.48 -9.55
CA ILE A 89 -21.09 15.43 -8.66
C ILE A 89 -21.41 16.86 -8.25
N ASP A 90 -22.65 17.29 -8.44
CA ASP A 90 -23.18 18.52 -7.86
C ASP A 90 -23.42 18.27 -6.36
N PRO A 91 -22.65 18.92 -5.46
CA PRO A 91 -22.76 18.67 -4.02
C PRO A 91 -24.11 19.12 -3.45
N CYS A 92 -24.73 20.15 -4.03
CA CYS A 92 -26.01 20.67 -3.56
C CYS A 92 -27.18 19.76 -3.97
N ARG A 93 -27.13 19.24 -5.20
CA ARG A 93 -28.21 18.39 -5.76
C ARG A 93 -27.99 16.90 -5.52
N ARG A 94 -26.77 16.50 -5.13
CA ARG A 94 -26.34 15.08 -5.03
C ARG A 94 -26.64 14.31 -6.32
N ALA A 95 -26.38 14.96 -7.44
CA ALA A 95 -26.68 14.48 -8.77
C ALA A 95 -25.46 14.62 -9.67
N LYS A 96 -25.47 13.91 -10.80
CA LYS A 96 -24.49 14.12 -11.86
C LYS A 96 -24.59 15.56 -12.34
N PHE A 97 -23.47 16.27 -12.36
CA PHE A 97 -23.40 17.59 -12.97
C PHE A 97 -23.14 17.44 -14.48
N ASP A 98 -24.11 17.85 -15.29
CA ASP A 98 -24.01 17.77 -16.74
C ASP A 98 -23.19 18.93 -17.30
N THR A 99 -22.13 18.58 -18.01
CA THR A 99 -21.23 19.54 -18.65
C THR A 99 -21.51 19.60 -20.15
N VAL A 100 -21.50 20.78 -20.75
CA VAL A 100 -21.54 20.95 -22.21
C VAL A 100 -20.30 20.31 -22.87
N HIS A 101 -19.17 20.29 -22.17
CA HIS A 101 -17.90 19.72 -22.67
C HIS A 101 -17.48 18.49 -21.83
N PRO A 102 -17.65 17.26 -22.34
CA PRO A 102 -17.45 16.04 -21.56
C PRO A 102 -15.99 15.77 -21.15
N GLU A 103 -15.02 16.47 -21.74
CA GLU A 103 -13.60 16.27 -21.47
C GLU A 103 -12.98 17.33 -20.56
N TYR A 104 -13.71 18.40 -20.23
CA TYR A 104 -13.18 19.51 -19.43
C TYR A 104 -14.22 20.09 -18.47
N ILE A 105 -13.77 20.43 -17.26
CA ILE A 105 -14.57 21.21 -16.32
C ILE A 105 -14.09 22.66 -16.38
N SER A 106 -15.03 23.58 -16.60
CA SER A 106 -14.75 25.01 -16.72
C SER A 106 -14.32 25.60 -15.36
N PRO A 107 -13.59 26.73 -15.34
CA PRO A 107 -13.15 27.33 -14.08
C PRO A 107 -14.32 27.75 -13.19
N LEU A 108 -15.42 28.20 -13.80
CA LEU A 108 -16.65 28.54 -13.10
C LEU A 108 -17.29 27.31 -12.46
N ALA A 109 -17.39 26.21 -13.21
CA ALA A 109 -17.93 24.96 -12.66
C ALA A 109 -17.05 24.42 -11.54
N ILE A 110 -15.72 24.50 -11.66
CA ILE A 110 -14.81 24.14 -10.56
C ILE A 110 -15.16 24.95 -9.31
N ARG A 111 -15.20 26.29 -9.40
CA ARG A 111 -15.51 27.15 -8.25
C ARG A 111 -16.82 26.78 -7.56
N VAL A 112 -17.89 26.61 -8.34
CA VAL A 112 -19.22 26.23 -7.82
C VAL A 112 -19.21 24.85 -7.17
N LEU A 113 -18.60 23.85 -7.83
CA LEU A 113 -18.60 22.48 -7.34
C LEU A 113 -17.64 22.27 -6.15
N THR A 114 -16.67 23.15 -5.94
CA THR A 114 -15.71 23.10 -4.83
C THR A 114 -16.04 24.07 -3.70
N GLU A 115 -17.10 24.88 -3.81
CA GLU A 115 -17.33 26.02 -2.90
C GLU A 115 -17.39 25.61 -1.42
N THR A 116 -18.05 24.51 -1.12
CA THR A 116 -18.29 24.07 0.26
C THR A 116 -17.08 23.38 0.91
N GLU A 117 -16.36 22.57 0.15
CA GLU A 117 -15.35 21.64 0.71
C GLU A 117 -13.94 21.86 0.14
N GLY A 118 -13.76 22.76 -0.83
CA GLY A 118 -12.48 22.96 -1.53
C GLY A 118 -12.04 21.77 -2.41
N VAL A 119 -12.88 20.74 -2.52
CA VAL A 119 -12.60 19.52 -3.29
C VAL A 119 -13.63 19.30 -4.37
N LEU A 120 -13.17 18.82 -5.52
CA LEU A 120 -14.03 18.46 -6.64
C LEU A 120 -14.38 16.98 -6.55
N LYS A 121 -15.65 16.69 -6.26
CA LYS A 121 -16.17 15.32 -6.20
C LYS A 121 -16.54 14.83 -7.59
N LEU A 122 -16.03 13.67 -7.97
CA LEU A 122 -16.34 12.98 -9.21
C LEU A 122 -16.78 11.54 -8.91
N PHE A 123 -17.44 10.91 -9.87
CA PHE A 123 -17.69 9.48 -9.87
C PHE A 123 -17.42 8.89 -11.25
N GLU A 124 -17.19 7.58 -11.31
CA GLU A 124 -17.21 6.84 -12.56
C GLU A 124 -18.64 6.31 -12.80
N PRO A 125 -19.35 6.78 -13.85
CA PRO A 125 -20.60 6.15 -14.26
C PRO A 125 -20.40 4.66 -14.51
N THR A 126 -21.42 3.85 -14.25
CA THR A 126 -21.37 2.38 -14.34
C THR A 126 -20.60 1.92 -15.58
N PRO A 127 -19.41 1.30 -15.42
CA PRO A 127 -18.62 0.84 -16.55
C PRO A 127 -19.35 -0.25 -17.33
N SER A 128 -18.98 -0.43 -18.60
CA SER A 128 -19.49 -1.55 -19.39
C SER A 128 -19.10 -2.90 -18.79
N GLU A 129 -19.92 -3.93 -19.00
CA GLU A 129 -19.64 -5.30 -18.51
C GLU A 129 -18.25 -5.80 -18.93
N GLY A 130 -17.83 -5.51 -20.17
CA GLY A 130 -16.49 -5.87 -20.64
C GLY A 130 -15.37 -5.18 -19.86
N THR A 131 -15.57 -3.94 -19.40
CA THR A 131 -14.62 -3.24 -18.53
C THR A 131 -14.58 -3.89 -17.15
N ILE A 132 -15.75 -4.18 -16.58
CA ILE A 132 -15.87 -4.84 -15.27
C ILE A 132 -15.16 -6.21 -15.31
N ALA A 133 -15.42 -7.02 -16.33
CA ALA A 133 -14.79 -8.32 -16.53
C ALA A 133 -13.26 -8.20 -16.63
N THR A 134 -12.75 -7.22 -17.38
CA THR A 134 -11.30 -6.99 -17.52
C THR A 134 -10.67 -6.57 -16.19
N ARG A 135 -11.32 -5.68 -15.44
CA ARG A 135 -10.86 -5.25 -14.11
C ARG A 135 -10.86 -6.40 -13.10
N ASN A 136 -11.91 -7.22 -13.10
CA ASN A 136 -12.01 -8.40 -12.23
C ASN A 136 -10.92 -9.43 -12.54
N LEU A 137 -10.66 -9.70 -13.83
CA LEU A 137 -9.57 -10.58 -14.24
C LEU A 137 -8.22 -10.07 -13.74
N ARG A 138 -7.96 -8.76 -13.87
CA ARG A 138 -6.74 -8.16 -13.35
C ARG A 138 -6.63 -8.30 -11.83
N LEU A 139 -7.70 -8.00 -11.09
CA LEU A 139 -7.73 -8.13 -9.64
C LEU A 139 -7.43 -9.57 -9.18
N GLN A 140 -7.98 -10.57 -9.87
CA GLN A 140 -7.68 -11.98 -9.60
C GLN A 140 -6.20 -12.30 -9.84
N LEU A 141 -5.63 -11.85 -10.96
CA LEU A 141 -4.20 -12.06 -11.27
C LEU A 141 -3.28 -11.40 -10.24
N VAL A 142 -3.57 -10.16 -9.86
CA VAL A 142 -2.78 -9.40 -8.87
C VAL A 142 -2.90 -10.07 -7.50
N THR A 143 -4.09 -10.48 -7.10
CA THR A 143 -4.29 -11.20 -5.83
C THR A 143 -3.54 -12.53 -5.81
N ALA A 144 -3.59 -13.30 -6.91
CA ALA A 144 -2.85 -14.56 -7.01
C ALA A 144 -1.32 -14.33 -6.94
N TYR A 145 -0.83 -13.28 -7.58
CA TYR A 145 0.58 -12.89 -7.54
C TYR A 145 1.02 -12.45 -6.14
N ASP A 146 0.25 -11.57 -5.48
CA ASP A 146 0.53 -11.10 -4.12
C ASP A 146 0.53 -12.26 -3.11
N ASN A 147 -0.42 -13.19 -3.24
CA ASN A 147 -0.48 -14.39 -2.39
C ASN A 147 0.75 -15.29 -2.61
N PHE A 148 1.15 -15.49 -3.87
CA PHE A 148 2.34 -16.26 -4.20
C PHE A 148 3.62 -15.64 -3.61
N LEU A 149 3.78 -14.31 -3.76
CA LEU A 149 4.92 -13.60 -3.18
C LEU A 149 4.94 -13.68 -1.66
N SER A 150 3.78 -13.56 -1.01
CA SER A 150 3.65 -13.68 0.44
C SER A 150 4.05 -15.07 0.93
N ALA A 151 3.57 -16.12 0.25
CA ALA A 151 3.95 -17.50 0.56
C ALA A 151 5.46 -17.76 0.36
N LEU A 152 6.04 -17.21 -0.71
CA LEU A 152 7.50 -17.28 -0.94
C LEU A 152 8.28 -16.57 0.17
N HIS A 153 7.80 -15.39 0.58
CA HIS A 153 8.43 -14.62 1.66
C HIS A 153 8.39 -15.36 2.99
N GLU A 154 7.24 -15.94 3.34
CA GLU A 154 7.10 -16.77 4.56
C GLU A 154 7.99 -18.01 4.51
N ALA A 155 8.05 -18.71 3.37
CA ALA A 155 8.91 -19.89 3.21
C ALA A 155 10.41 -19.54 3.33
N THR A 156 10.84 -18.43 2.73
CA THR A 156 12.24 -17.98 2.80
C THR A 156 12.62 -17.51 4.20
N LEU A 157 11.74 -16.79 4.89
CA LEU A 157 11.94 -16.41 6.29
C LEU A 157 11.99 -17.64 7.21
N GLY A 158 11.10 -18.61 7.02
CA GLY A 158 11.11 -19.87 7.78
C GLY A 158 12.42 -20.63 7.60
N TRP A 159 12.87 -20.80 6.35
CA TRP A 159 14.15 -21.44 6.06
C TRP A 159 15.36 -20.70 6.67
N LEU A 160 15.35 -19.36 6.64
CA LEU A 160 16.39 -18.55 7.28
C LEU A 160 16.37 -18.70 8.81
N ALA A 161 15.18 -18.71 9.42
CA ALA A 161 15.04 -18.89 10.86
C ALA A 161 15.55 -20.28 11.29
N ASP A 162 15.21 -21.33 10.55
CA ASP A 162 15.65 -22.69 10.82
C ASP A 162 17.17 -22.84 10.70
N THR A 163 17.77 -22.29 9.63
CA THR A 163 19.22 -22.34 9.42
C THR A 163 19.99 -21.56 10.49
N ILE A 164 19.51 -20.39 10.90
CA ILE A 164 20.09 -19.63 12.01
C ILE A 164 19.94 -20.39 13.33
N GLY A 165 18.78 -21.01 13.58
CA GLY A 165 18.56 -21.85 14.76
C GLY A 165 19.54 -23.03 14.84
N LEU A 166 19.76 -23.71 13.71
CA LEU A 166 20.70 -24.82 13.60
C LEU A 166 22.16 -24.37 13.83
N LEU A 167 22.57 -23.25 13.26
CA LEU A 167 23.91 -22.68 13.49
C LEU A 167 24.11 -22.27 14.96
N THR A 168 23.10 -21.62 15.56
CA THR A 168 23.16 -21.17 16.96
C THR A 168 23.29 -22.35 17.92
N THR A 169 22.51 -23.42 17.69
CA THR A 169 22.59 -24.65 18.50
C THR A 169 23.94 -25.37 18.32
N ALA A 170 24.48 -25.43 17.10
CA ALA A 170 25.79 -26.01 16.84
C ALA A 170 26.93 -25.23 17.53
N VAL A 171 26.89 -23.89 17.50
CA VAL A 171 27.87 -23.04 18.19
C VAL A 171 27.78 -23.23 19.70
N LEU A 172 26.57 -23.24 20.27
CA LEU A 172 26.36 -23.48 21.71
C LEU A 172 26.91 -24.85 22.13
N LEU A 173 26.60 -25.90 21.36
CA LEU A 173 27.10 -27.25 21.62
C LEU A 173 28.63 -27.28 21.58
N THR A 174 29.23 -26.62 20.58
CA THR A 174 30.69 -26.53 20.45
C THR A 174 31.32 -25.82 21.66
N MET A 175 30.73 -24.72 22.12
CA MET A 175 31.18 -24.01 23.31
C MET A 175 31.08 -24.87 24.58
N VAL A 176 30.02 -25.66 24.72
CA VAL A 176 29.86 -26.58 25.86
C VAL A 176 30.89 -27.71 25.79
N VAL A 177 31.02 -28.36 24.63
CA VAL A 177 31.91 -29.52 24.43
C VAL A 177 33.38 -29.13 24.56
N LEU A 178 33.79 -27.94 24.13
CA LEU A 178 35.20 -27.50 24.23
C LEU A 178 35.48 -26.71 25.51
N GLY A 179 34.55 -25.86 25.93
CA GLY A 179 34.73 -24.96 27.08
C GLY A 179 34.67 -25.68 28.42
N VAL A 180 33.73 -26.62 28.59
CA VAL A 180 33.58 -27.34 29.87
C VAL A 180 34.82 -28.18 30.20
N PRO A 181 35.37 -29.01 29.28
CA PRO A 181 36.58 -29.78 29.57
C PRO A 181 37.81 -28.89 29.79
N ALA A 182 37.94 -27.79 29.04
CA ALA A 182 39.04 -26.84 29.23
C ALA A 182 38.99 -26.20 30.63
N ALA A 183 37.80 -25.76 31.07
CA ALA A 183 37.60 -25.19 32.41
C ALA A 183 37.85 -26.22 33.52
N LEU A 184 37.36 -27.45 33.37
CA LEU A 184 37.61 -28.55 34.31
C LEU A 184 39.10 -28.92 34.36
N GLY A 185 39.77 -28.99 33.21
CA GLY A 185 41.21 -29.25 33.14
C GLY A 185 42.03 -28.15 33.81
N TRP A 186 41.66 -26.88 33.59
CA TRP A 186 42.27 -25.74 34.26
C TRP A 186 42.10 -25.81 35.79
N TYR A 187 40.88 -26.10 36.25
CA TYR A 187 40.58 -26.26 37.67
C TYR A 187 41.37 -27.41 38.29
N PHE A 188 41.43 -28.56 37.63
CA PHE A 188 42.21 -29.72 38.07
C PHE A 188 43.72 -29.42 38.15
N LEU A 189 44.29 -28.75 37.15
CA LEU A 189 45.69 -28.33 37.20
C LEU A 189 45.95 -27.32 38.34
N GLY A 190 45.01 -26.41 38.59
CA GLY A 190 45.05 -25.48 39.71
C GLY A 190 45.06 -26.18 41.06
N THR A 191 44.17 -27.16 41.26
CA THR A 191 44.11 -27.95 42.50
C THR A 191 45.36 -28.81 42.70
N GLN A 192 45.89 -29.45 41.65
CA GLN A 192 47.15 -30.20 41.72
C GLN A 192 48.33 -29.31 42.13
N ARG A 193 48.44 -28.10 41.56
CA ARG A 193 49.47 -27.11 41.95
C ARG A 193 49.34 -26.70 43.41
N TRP A 194 48.13 -26.39 43.86
CA TRP A 194 47.88 -25.99 45.25
C TRP A 194 48.22 -27.12 46.25
N LEU A 195 47.84 -28.37 45.95
CA LEU A 195 48.21 -29.53 46.76
C LEU A 195 49.73 -29.73 46.83
N ALA A 196 50.43 -29.60 45.70
CA ALA A 196 51.89 -29.69 45.66
C ALA A 196 52.56 -28.63 46.55
N TYR A 197 52.04 -27.39 46.56
CA TYR A 197 52.52 -26.34 47.46
C TYR A 197 52.34 -26.71 48.94
N ILE A 198 51.20 -27.29 49.33
CA ILE A 198 50.94 -27.71 50.71
C ILE A 198 51.92 -28.80 51.15
N VAL A 199 52.15 -29.82 50.32
CA VAL A 199 53.08 -30.91 50.64
C VAL A 199 54.51 -30.38 50.84
N VAL A 200 54.96 -29.46 50.00
CA VAL A 200 56.27 -28.82 50.13
C VAL A 200 56.34 -27.93 51.38
N ALA A 201 55.26 -27.23 51.73
CA ALA A 201 55.21 -26.40 52.94
C ALA A 201 55.20 -27.23 54.23
N ALA A 202 54.52 -28.37 54.25
CA ALA A 202 54.42 -29.26 55.41
C ALA A 202 55.67 -30.13 55.65
N SER A 203 56.58 -30.22 54.67
CA SER A 203 57.84 -30.98 54.77
C SER A 203 59.05 -30.13 55.20
N ARG A 204 58.83 -28.85 55.50
CA ARG A 204 59.82 -27.94 56.10
C ARG A 204 59.55 -27.76 57.58
#